data_AF-A0AAE2YML4-F1
#
_entry.id   AF-A0AAE2YML4-F1
#
_cell.length_a   1.000
_cell.length_b   1.000
_cell.length_c   1.000
_cell.angle_alpha   90.00
_cell.angle_beta   90.00
_cell.angle_gamma   90.00
#
_symmetry.space_group_name_H-M   'P 1'
#
loop_
_entity.id
_entity.type
_entity.pdbx_description
1 polymer ?
#
loop_
_entity_poly.entity_id
_entity_poly.type
_entity_poly.pdbx_seq_one_letter_code
_entity_poly.pdbx_strand_id
1 'polypeptide(L)'
;NYTITQPIGLRANITAKTLTVTGSTAVDKVYDGSLTATISGGHLVGVVGTDDVSLNQAGNFSQTNVGLNLAVTAANTLSGAA
;
A
#
# COMPACT_ATOMS: atom_id res chain seq x y z
N ASN A 1 53.68 -9.18 15.76
CA ASN A 1 52.88 -10.13 14.95
C ASN A 1 51.50 -10.27 15.59
N TYR A 2 50.44 -9.90 14.88
CA TYR A 2 49.07 -10.13 15.33
C TYR A 2 48.38 -11.07 14.36
N THR A 3 47.64 -12.03 14.90
CA THR A 3 46.73 -12.91 14.17
C THR A 3 45.31 -12.46 14.43
N ILE A 4 44.59 -12.14 13.37
CA ILE A 4 43.15 -11.84 13.43
C ILE A 4 42.41 -13.09 12.98
N THR A 5 41.55 -13.61 13.85
CA THR A 5 40.68 -14.75 13.55
C THR A 5 39.28 -14.22 13.23
N GLN A 6 38.76 -14.54 12.04
CA GLN A 6 37.41 -14.15 11.65
C GLN A 6 36.39 -14.89 12.53
N PRO A 7 35.43 -14.20 13.18
CA PRO A 7 34.40 -14.87 13.93
C PRO A 7 33.54 -15.73 12.99
N ILE A 8 33.40 -17.02 13.32
CA ILE A 8 32.52 -17.95 12.61
C ILE A 8 31.14 -17.99 13.31
N GLY A 9 30.07 -18.14 12.54
CA GLY A 9 28.71 -18.30 13.09
C GLY A 9 27.89 -17.01 13.25
N LEU A 10 28.30 -15.88 12.64
CA LEU A 10 27.44 -14.69 12.60
C LEU A 10 26.19 -14.97 11.76
N ARG A 11 25.02 -14.87 12.39
CA ARG A 11 23.72 -14.84 11.70
C ARG A 11 23.02 -13.56 12.11
N ALA A 12 22.53 -12.82 11.12
CA ALA A 12 21.64 -11.69 11.33
C ALA A 12 20.29 -12.01 10.69
N ASN A 13 19.21 -11.63 11.37
CA ASN A 13 17.86 -11.69 10.83
C ASN A 13 17.41 -10.26 10.53
N ILE A 14 16.86 -10.04 9.34
CA ILE A 14 16.19 -8.79 9.00
C ILE A 14 14.69 -9.08 9.08
N THR A 15 14.01 -8.41 10.01
CA THR A 15 12.56 -8.51 10.10
C THR A 15 11.92 -7.63 9.03
N ALA A 16 10.88 -8.14 8.38
CA ALA A 16 10.11 -7.36 7.42
C ALA A 16 9.44 -6.18 8.14
N LYS A 17 9.51 -4.99 7.55
CA LYS A 17 8.82 -3.81 8.06
C LYS A 17 7.38 -3.81 7.57
N THR A 18 6.43 -3.66 8.48
CA THR A 18 5.01 -3.52 8.12
C THR A 18 4.80 -2.20 7.39
N LEU A 19 4.09 -2.27 6.27
CA LEU A 19 3.65 -1.13 5.48
C LEU A 19 2.12 -1.09 5.50
N THR A 20 1.53 0.03 5.86
CA THR A 20 0.07 0.21 5.92
C THR A 20 -0.36 1.39 5.06
N VAL A 21 -1.61 1.34 4.57
CA VAL A 21 -2.26 2.47 3.91
C VAL A 21 -3.22 3.12 4.91
N THR A 22 -3.12 4.44 5.08
CA THR A 22 -3.98 5.23 5.97
C THR A 22 -4.53 6.45 5.26
N GLY A 23 -5.71 6.94 5.67
CA GLY A 23 -6.30 8.18 5.14
C GLY A 23 -7.12 8.02 3.86
N SER A 24 -7.27 6.80 3.33
CA SER A 24 -8.06 6.55 2.12
C SER A 24 -9.55 6.86 2.33
N THR A 25 -10.13 7.58 1.38
CA THR A 25 -11.56 7.90 1.32
C THR A 25 -12.09 7.65 -0.09
N ALA A 26 -13.22 6.95 -0.19
CA ALA A 26 -13.94 6.79 -1.46
C ALA A 26 -14.85 8.00 -1.71
N VAL A 27 -14.97 8.41 -2.97
CA VAL A 27 -15.73 9.59 -3.38
C VAL A 27 -17.03 9.17 -4.07
N ASP A 28 -18.11 9.87 -3.77
CA ASP A 28 -19.38 9.73 -4.48
C ASP A 28 -19.21 10.03 -5.98
N LYS A 29 -20.03 9.38 -6.81
CA LYS A 29 -20.04 9.60 -8.26
C LYS A 29 -21.44 9.70 -8.80
N VAL A 30 -21.56 10.37 -9.95
CA VAL A 30 -22.74 10.25 -10.80
C VAL A 30 -22.72 8.85 -11.43
N TYR A 31 -23.91 8.24 -11.55
CA TYR A 31 -24.05 6.93 -12.18
C TYR A 31 -23.59 6.95 -13.63
N ASP A 32 -22.67 6.05 -13.95
CA ASP A 32 -22.09 5.88 -15.29
C ASP A 32 -22.11 4.40 -15.76
N GLY A 33 -22.80 3.53 -15.02
CA GLY A 33 -22.85 2.09 -15.30
C GLY A 33 -21.59 1.30 -14.94
N SER A 34 -20.56 1.93 -14.35
CA SER A 34 -19.30 1.28 -13.95
C SER A 34 -19.18 1.14 -12.43
N LEU A 35 -18.59 0.03 -12.00
CA LEU A 35 -18.20 -0.20 -10.61
C LEU A 35 -16.97 0.60 -10.18
N THR A 36 -16.25 1.28 -11.09
CA THR A 36 -15.03 2.00 -10.72
C THR A 36 -15.30 3.09 -9.68
N ALA A 37 -14.61 2.99 -8.55
CA ALA A 37 -14.61 3.97 -7.48
C ALA A 37 -13.34 4.82 -7.50
N THR A 38 -13.50 6.12 -7.26
CA THR A 38 -12.37 7.01 -7.03
C THR A 38 -12.03 6.98 -5.54
N ILE A 39 -10.79 6.59 -5.22
CA ILE A 39 -10.25 6.61 -3.85
C ILE A 39 -9.13 7.64 -3.80
N SER A 40 -9.12 8.48 -2.77
CA SER A 40 -8.15 9.55 -2.57
C SER A 40 -7.68 9.63 -1.11
N GLY A 41 -6.65 10.45 -0.84
CA GLY A 41 -6.15 10.74 0.51
C GLY A 41 -5.32 9.64 1.17
N GLY A 42 -5.28 8.42 0.60
CA GLY A 42 -4.44 7.36 1.11
C GLY A 42 -2.95 7.63 0.95
N HIS A 43 -2.18 7.35 2.00
CA HIS A 43 -0.72 7.43 2.03
C HIS A 43 -0.12 6.23 2.76
N LEU A 44 1.14 5.93 2.46
CA LEU A 44 1.88 4.83 3.05
C LEU A 44 2.50 5.22 4.40
N VAL A 45 2.35 4.34 5.39
CA VAL A 45 3.02 4.43 6.69
C VAL A 45 3.91 3.21 6.84
N GLY A 46 5.20 3.44 7.07
CA GLY A 46 6.19 2.38 7.26
C GLY A 46 7.34 2.35 6.25
N VAL A 47 7.30 3.21 5.22
CA VAL A 47 8.42 3.43 4.27
C VAL A 47 9.69 3.78 5.06
N VAL A 48 10.82 3.19 4.67
CA VAL A 48 12.09 3.34 5.41
C VAL A 48 13.02 4.25 4.63
N GLY A 49 13.56 5.28 5.29
CA GLY A 49 14.57 6.15 4.70
C GLY A 49 14.15 6.76 3.36
N THR A 50 14.89 6.43 2.31
CA THR A 50 14.69 6.90 0.94
C THR A 50 14.14 5.82 0.01
N ASP A 51 13.55 4.76 0.56
CA ASP A 51 12.90 3.73 -0.25
C ASP A 51 11.88 4.36 -1.20
N ASP A 52 12.05 4.10 -2.50
CA ASP A 52 11.13 4.57 -3.52
C ASP A 52 9.93 3.62 -3.58
N VAL A 53 8.87 3.94 -2.81
CA VAL A 53 7.61 3.18 -2.80
C VAL A 53 6.45 4.15 -2.95
N SER A 54 5.70 3.98 -4.02
CA SER A 54 4.52 4.78 -4.36
C SER A 54 3.25 3.94 -4.22
N LEU A 55 2.21 4.57 -3.67
CA LEU A 55 0.87 3.99 -3.58
C LEU A 55 0.01 4.46 -4.76
N ASN A 56 -0.47 3.52 -5.55
CA ASN A 56 -1.50 3.76 -6.55
C ASN A 56 -2.86 3.29 -6.03
N GLN A 57 -3.79 4.23 -5.88
CA GLN A 57 -5.10 3.95 -5.29
C GLN A 57 -6.12 3.57 -6.35
N ALA A 58 -6.85 2.48 -6.10
CA ALA A 58 -7.93 2.03 -6.96
C ALA A 58 -8.97 1.28 -6.13
N GLY A 59 -10.19 1.18 -6.64
CA GLY A 59 -11.22 0.36 -6.01
C GLY A 59 -12.51 0.28 -6.81
N ASN A 60 -13.45 -0.51 -6.28
CA ASN A 60 -14.72 -0.78 -6.92
C ASN A 60 -15.88 -0.71 -5.93
N PHE A 61 -16.99 -0.10 -6.33
CA PHE A 61 -18.26 -0.22 -5.63
C PHE A 61 -18.76 -1.66 -5.67
N SER A 62 -19.56 -2.04 -4.68
CA SER A 62 -20.13 -3.39 -4.55
C SER A 62 -21.20 -3.72 -5.60
N GLN A 63 -21.81 -2.71 -6.21
CA GLN A 63 -22.87 -2.86 -7.22
C GLN A 63 -22.92 -1.66 -8.16
N THR A 64 -23.54 -1.83 -9.32
CA THR A 64 -23.71 -0.75 -10.31
C THR A 64 -24.91 0.12 -10.00
N ASN A 65 -26.01 -0.47 -9.49
CA ASN A 65 -27.24 0.25 -9.18
C ASN A 65 -27.00 1.38 -8.17
N VAL A 66 -27.63 2.54 -8.43
CA VAL A 66 -27.58 3.72 -7.55
C VAL A 66 -28.03 3.35 -6.14
N GLY A 67 -27.29 3.84 -5.14
CA GLY A 67 -27.60 3.66 -3.73
C GLY A 67 -26.74 4.57 -2.86
N LEU A 68 -27.05 4.58 -1.57
CA LEU A 68 -26.28 5.31 -0.56
C LEU A 68 -25.41 4.33 0.22
N ASN A 69 -24.25 4.79 0.69
CA ASN A 69 -23.33 4.01 1.52
C ASN A 69 -22.94 2.66 0.88
N LEU A 70 -22.73 2.64 -0.44
CA LEU A 70 -22.28 1.45 -1.15
C LEU A 70 -20.86 1.09 -0.68
N ALA A 71 -20.63 -0.18 -0.39
CA ALA A 71 -19.31 -0.66 0.01
C ALA A 71 -18.32 -0.48 -1.15
N VAL A 72 -17.08 -0.10 -0.81
CA VAL A 72 -15.97 0.01 -1.77
C VAL A 72 -14.86 -0.96 -1.40
N THR A 73 -14.53 -1.85 -2.33
CA THR A 73 -13.38 -2.76 -2.20
C THR A 73 -12.15 -2.06 -2.77
N ALA A 74 -11.12 -1.86 -1.94
CA ALA A 74 -9.85 -1.31 -2.38
C ALA A 74 -9.07 -2.35 -3.22
N ALA A 75 -8.46 -1.88 -4.30
CA ALA A 75 -7.63 -2.63 -5.23
C ALA A 75 -6.29 -1.90 -5.47
N ASN A 76 -5.73 -1.35 -4.40
CA ASN A 76 -4.50 -0.57 -4.45
C ASN A 76 -3.32 -1.40 -4.97
N THR A 77 -2.40 -0.75 -5.69
CA THR A 77 -1.12 -1.33 -6.10
C THR A 77 0.04 -0.50 -5.57
N LEU A 78 1.21 -1.13 -5.48
CA LEU A 78 2.46 -0.45 -5.16
C LEU A 78 3.36 -0.43 -6.39
N SER A 79 4.09 0.67 -6.57
CA SER A 79 5.17 0.81 -7.54
C SER A 79 6.41 1.39 -6.86
N GLY A 80 7.57 1.29 -7.51
CA GLY A 80 8.83 1.72 -6.92
C GLY A 80 10.04 1.13 -7.62
N ALA A 81 11.23 1.63 -7.30
CA ALA A 81 12.50 1.01 -7.67
C ALA A 81 12.90 -0.08 -6.67
N ALA A 82 13.65 -1.08 -7.15
CA ALA A 82 14.25 -2.12 -6.33
C ALA A 82 15.64 -1.72 -5.82
#